data_AF-A0A7X6LWI4-F1
#
_entry.id   AF-A0A7X6LWI4-F1
#
_cell.length_a   1.000
_cell.length_b   1.000
_cell.length_c   1.000
_cell.angle_alpha   90.00
_cell.angle_beta   90.00
_cell.angle_gamma   90.00
#
_symmetry.space_group_name_H-M   'P 1'
#
loop_
_entity.id
_entity.type
_entity.pdbx_description
1 polymer ?
#
loop_
_entity_poly.entity_id
_entity_poly.type
_entity_poly.pdbx_seq_one_letter_code
_entity_poly.pdbx_strand_id
1 'polypeptide(L)'
;MFNIGWPEMVILVVAALVILGPERLPGAIRWTAQSLRQVRDYASGATSQLRNDLGPELDELRKPLEELNELRKPLEGLRGMTPRSVVTKHLFDGDGSLFTGSFGTANSANGSGNSAGGNSGPANSASTPNYSVPEPPKPLERNEKPPIDFDAT
;
A
#
# COMPACT_ATOMS: atom_id res chain seq x y z
N MET A 1 -3.69 -21.53 -11.67
CA MET A 1 -4.62 -20.72 -12.50
C MET A 1 -5.67 -20.15 -11.58
N PHE A 2 -5.42 -18.95 -11.06
CA PHE A 2 -6.35 -18.21 -10.19
C PHE A 2 -6.93 -17.09 -11.05
N ASN A 3 -8.13 -17.30 -11.58
CA ASN A 3 -8.90 -16.21 -12.18
C ASN A 3 -9.64 -15.54 -11.02
N ILE A 4 -8.92 -14.71 -10.24
CA ILE A 4 -9.54 -13.89 -9.21
C ILE A 4 -10.14 -12.68 -9.95
N GLY A 5 -11.44 -12.72 -10.18
CA GLY A 5 -12.18 -11.59 -10.73
C GLY A 5 -12.71 -10.70 -9.61
N TRP A 6 -13.30 -9.58 -10.02
CA TRP A 6 -14.08 -8.73 -9.11
C TRP A 6 -15.16 -9.52 -8.34
N PRO A 7 -15.93 -10.44 -8.97
CA PRO A 7 -16.94 -11.23 -8.27
C PRO A 7 -16.37 -12.13 -7.16
N GLU A 8 -15.24 -12.78 -7.42
CA GLU A 8 -14.58 -13.67 -6.44
C GLU A 8 -14.04 -12.90 -5.24
N MET A 9 -13.56 -11.66 -5.44
CA MET A 9 -13.14 -10.80 -4.32
C MET A 9 -14.30 -10.43 -3.40
N VAL A 10 -15.49 -10.17 -3.94
CA VAL A 10 -16.70 -9.92 -3.14
C VAL A 10 -17.06 -11.15 -2.32
N ILE A 11 -17.02 -12.34 -2.92
CA ILE A 11 -17.27 -13.60 -2.21
C ILE A 11 -16.28 -13.79 -1.06
N LEU A 12 -14.99 -13.49 -1.27
CA LEU A 12 -13.96 -13.61 -0.25
C LEU A 12 -14.20 -12.62 0.90
N VAL A 13 -14.56 -11.37 0.59
CA VAL A 13 -14.90 -10.36 1.60
C VAL A 13 -16.11 -10.80 2.42
N VAL A 14 -17.18 -11.28 1.77
CA VAL A 14 -18.37 -11.78 2.48
C VAL A 14 -18.02 -12.99 3.34
N ALA A 15 -17.24 -13.95 2.83
CA ALA A 15 -16.78 -15.10 3.61
C ALA A 15 -15.96 -14.67 4.83
N ALA A 16 -15.04 -13.71 4.66
CA ALA A 16 -14.25 -13.16 5.75
C ALA A 16 -15.14 -12.45 6.79
N LEU A 17 -16.14 -11.69 6.36
CA LEU A 17 -17.12 -11.04 7.24
C LEU A 17 -17.97 -12.06 8.01
N VAL A 18 -18.33 -13.20 7.40
CA VAL A 18 -19.11 -14.26 8.07
C VAL A 18 -18.26 -15.05 9.07
N ILE A 19 -17.04 -15.42 8.68
CA ILE A 19 -16.14 -16.23 9.52
C ILE A 19 -15.63 -15.42 10.71
N LEU A 20 -15.17 -14.20 10.45
CA LEU A 20 -14.54 -13.35 11.47
C LEU A 20 -15.55 -12.43 12.17
N GLY A 21 -16.65 -12.07 11.50
CA GLY A 21 -17.63 -11.10 11.97
C GLY A 21 -17.34 -9.67 11.43
N PRO A 22 -18.37 -8.90 11.06
CA PRO A 22 -18.20 -7.56 10.48
C PRO A 22 -17.54 -6.57 11.44
N GLU A 23 -17.75 -6.70 12.75
CA GLU A 23 -17.12 -5.83 13.75
C GLU A 23 -15.62 -6.14 13.96
N ARG A 24 -15.17 -7.37 13.67
CA ARG A 24 -13.80 -7.82 13.98
C ARG A 24 -12.85 -7.63 12.82
N LEU A 25 -13.34 -7.72 11.59
CA LEU A 25 -12.56 -7.50 10.37
C LEU A 25 -11.80 -6.15 10.34
N PRO A 26 -12.44 -5.00 10.62
CA PRO A 26 -11.72 -3.71 10.65
C PRO A 26 -10.67 -3.68 11.76
N GLY A 27 -10.92 -4.31 12.91
CA GLY A 27 -9.94 -4.46 13.99
C GLY A 27 -8.73 -5.31 13.57
N ALA A 28 -8.97 -6.46 12.94
CA ALA A 28 -7.92 -7.37 12.47
C ALA A 28 -7.04 -6.75 11.38
N ILE A 29 -7.64 -5.99 10.45
CA ILE A 29 -6.88 -5.25 9.43
C ILE A 29 -5.96 -4.23 10.10
N ARG A 30 -6.46 -3.47 11.08
CA ARG A 30 -5.67 -2.46 11.80
C ARG A 30 -4.49 -3.10 12.54
N TRP A 31 -4.73 -4.20 13.26
CA TRP A 31 -3.68 -4.93 13.96
C TRP A 31 -2.63 -5.49 13.00
N THR A 32 -3.08 -6.12 11.91
CA THR A 32 -2.18 -6.70 10.90
C THR A 32 -1.37 -5.61 10.19
N ALA A 33 -2.00 -4.49 9.81
CA ALA A 33 -1.32 -3.37 9.18
C ALA A 33 -0.27 -2.75 10.10
N GLN A 34 -0.62 -2.57 11.38
CA GLN A 34 0.31 -2.04 12.38
C GLN A 34 1.48 -3.01 12.62
N SER A 35 1.20 -4.31 12.70
CA SER A 35 2.22 -5.34 12.83
C SER A 35 3.16 -5.37 11.62
N LEU A 36 2.62 -5.33 10.39
CA LEU A 36 3.44 -5.25 9.17
C LEU A 36 4.31 -4.00 9.16
N ARG A 37 3.78 -2.86 9.61
CA ARG A 37 4.51 -1.59 9.67
C ARG A 37 5.66 -1.68 10.65
N GLN A 38 5.42 -2.19 11.86
CA GLN A 38 6.46 -2.44 12.85
C GLN A 38 7.54 -3.37 12.29
N VAL A 39 7.16 -4.51 11.71
CA VAL A 39 8.11 -5.45 11.09
C VAL A 39 8.94 -4.77 10.01
N ARG A 40 8.32 -3.96 9.15
CA ARG A 40 9.03 -3.19 8.12
C ARG A 40 9.99 -2.18 8.73
N ASP A 41 9.58 -1.46 9.76
CA ASP A 41 10.41 -0.46 10.43
C ASP A 41 11.63 -1.13 11.08
N TYR A 42 11.43 -2.24 11.80
CA TYR A 42 12.52 -3.07 12.35
C TYR A 42 13.45 -3.62 11.27
N ALA A 43 12.89 -4.18 10.19
CA ALA A 43 13.68 -4.71 9.08
C ALA A 43 14.49 -3.60 8.39
N SER A 44 13.91 -2.41 8.21
CA SER A 44 14.59 -1.26 7.61
C SER A 44 15.70 -0.71 8.50
N GLY A 45 15.46 -0.63 9.81
CA GLY A 45 16.45 -0.20 10.80
C GLY A 45 17.62 -1.17 10.89
N ALA A 46 17.34 -2.48 10.99
CA ALA A 46 18.36 -3.52 10.97
C ALA A 46 19.16 -3.50 9.65
N THR A 47 18.47 -3.43 8.50
CA THR A 47 19.14 -3.32 7.19
C THR A 47 20.02 -2.09 7.13
N SER A 48 19.60 -0.95 7.69
CA SER A 48 20.41 0.27 7.73
C SER A 48 21.64 0.13 8.63
N GLN A 49 21.51 -0.54 9.78
CA GLN A 49 22.64 -0.82 10.67
C GLN A 49 23.64 -1.77 9.99
N LEU A 50 23.16 -2.84 9.36
CA LEU A 50 24.00 -3.75 8.58
C LEU A 50 24.64 -3.04 7.38
N ARG A 51 23.93 -2.11 6.71
CA ARG A 51 24.50 -1.29 5.62
C ARG A 51 25.63 -0.38 6.10
N ASN A 52 25.50 0.16 7.31
CA ASN A 52 26.50 1.05 7.91
C ASN A 52 27.71 0.28 8.43
N ASP A 53 27.51 -0.91 9.00
CA ASP A 53 28.57 -1.69 9.66
C ASP A 53 29.26 -2.70 8.74
N LEU A 54 28.56 -3.23 7.72
CA LEU A 54 29.04 -4.27 6.80
C LEU A 54 29.08 -3.80 5.33
N GLY A 55 29.18 -2.47 5.12
CA GLY A 55 29.08 -1.80 3.82
C GLY A 55 29.65 -2.55 2.59
N PRO A 56 30.93 -2.97 2.58
CA PRO A 56 31.50 -3.70 1.46
C PRO A 56 31.02 -5.15 1.33
N GLU A 57 30.73 -5.85 2.42
CA GLU A 57 30.25 -7.24 2.40
C GLU A 57 28.82 -7.34 1.83
N LEU A 58 27.98 -6.33 2.06
CA LEU A 58 26.63 -6.29 1.47
C LEU A 58 26.62 -6.06 -0.05
N ASP A 59 27.61 -5.37 -0.61
CA ASP A 59 27.73 -5.25 -2.07
C ASP A 59 28.14 -6.57 -2.72
N GLU A 60 28.91 -7.40 -2.01
CA GLU A 60 29.20 -8.78 -2.44
C GLU A 60 27.97 -9.69 -2.40
N LEU A 61 27.05 -9.50 -1.44
CA LEU A 61 25.75 -10.20 -1.41
C LEU A 61 24.72 -9.63 -2.38
N ARG A 62 24.83 -8.36 -2.77
CA ARG A 62 23.93 -7.74 -3.76
C ARG A 62 24.13 -8.31 -5.16
N LYS A 63 25.39 -8.56 -5.57
CA LYS A 63 25.71 -9.17 -6.87
C LYS A 63 24.93 -10.47 -7.16
N PRO A 64 24.93 -11.49 -6.27
CA PRO A 64 24.18 -12.72 -6.52
C PRO A 64 22.66 -12.51 -6.50
N LEU A 65 22.15 -11.56 -5.69
CA LEU A 65 20.71 -11.23 -5.67
C LEU A 65 20.27 -10.48 -6.94
N GLU A 66 21.10 -9.59 -7.46
CA GLU A 66 20.87 -8.91 -8.74
C GLU A 66 20.92 -9.91 -9.89
N GLU A 67 21.90 -10.81 -9.91
CA GLU A 67 21.97 -11.90 -10.90
C GLU A 67 20.69 -12.75 -10.89
N LEU A 68 20.21 -13.18 -9.71
CA LEU A 68 18.94 -13.92 -9.57
C LEU A 68 17.72 -13.12 -10.07
N ASN A 69 17.66 -11.82 -9.81
CA ASN A 69 16.59 -10.96 -10.31
C ASN A 69 16.67 -10.74 -11.83
N GLU A 70 17.87 -10.66 -12.40
CA GLU A 70 18.09 -10.60 -13.85
C GLU A 70 17.68 -11.90 -14.53
N LEU A 71 17.89 -13.06 -13.90
CA LEU A 71 17.35 -14.34 -14.41
C LEU A 71 15.82 -14.40 -14.35
N ARG A 72 15.17 -13.66 -13.43
CA ARG A 72 13.71 -13.61 -13.29
C ARG A 72 13.03 -12.65 -14.28
N LYS A 73 13.66 -11.51 -14.59
CA LYS A 73 13.21 -10.51 -15.59
C LYS A 73 12.81 -11.08 -16.97
N PRO A 74 13.54 -12.02 -17.60
CA PRO A 74 13.15 -12.58 -18.89
C PRO A 74 11.83 -13.39 -18.81
N LEU A 75 11.48 -13.93 -17.64
CA LEU A 75 10.17 -14.56 -17.43
C LEU A 75 9.02 -13.54 -17.35
N GLU A 76 9.28 -12.32 -16.88
CA GLU A 76 8.30 -11.22 -16.90
C GLU A 76 8.11 -10.65 -18.32
N GLY A 77 9.18 -10.54 -19.11
CA GLY A 77 9.10 -10.15 -20.53
C GLY A 77 8.30 -11.14 -21.38
N LEU A 78 8.43 -12.44 -21.11
CA LEU A 78 7.64 -13.49 -21.78
C LEU A 78 6.16 -13.49 -21.37
N ARG A 79 5.79 -12.89 -20.24
CA ARG A 79 4.39 -12.83 -19.78
C ARG A 79 3.51 -11.96 -20.69
N GLY A 80 4.13 -11.02 -21.43
CA GLY A 80 3.48 -10.20 -22.46
C GLY A 80 3.09 -10.98 -23.72
N MET A 81 3.68 -12.16 -23.95
CA MET A 81 3.34 -13.07 -25.04
C MET A 81 2.77 -14.38 -24.50
N THR A 82 1.82 -14.28 -23.58
CA THR A 82 1.18 -15.46 -23.00
C THR A 82 0.16 -16.05 -23.98
N PRO A 83 0.06 -17.39 -24.13
CA PRO A 83 -0.92 -18.06 -25.01
C PRO A 83 -2.35 -17.63 -24.72
N ARG A 84 -2.64 -17.27 -23.47
CA ARG A 84 -3.91 -16.68 -23.05
C ARG A 84 -4.21 -15.36 -23.76
N SER A 85 -3.23 -14.47 -23.91
CA SER A 85 -3.40 -13.20 -24.61
C SER A 85 -3.68 -13.38 -26.10
N VAL A 86 -3.14 -14.43 -26.72
CA VAL A 86 -3.38 -14.79 -28.13
C VAL A 86 -4.79 -15.37 -28.30
N VAL A 87 -5.20 -16.29 -27.43
CA VAL A 87 -6.55 -16.87 -27.45
C VAL A 87 -7.62 -15.81 -27.18
N THR A 88 -7.39 -14.89 -26.24
CA THR A 88 -8.30 -13.76 -26.00
C THR A 88 -8.34 -12.80 -27.19
N LYS A 89 -7.22 -12.53 -27.88
CA LYS A 89 -7.23 -11.72 -29.10
C LYS A 89 -8.01 -12.37 -30.25
N HIS A 90 -7.95 -13.67 -30.41
CA HIS A 90 -8.63 -14.36 -31.52
C HIS A 90 -10.09 -14.73 -31.22
N LEU A 91 -10.46 -14.91 -29.95
CA LEU A 91 -11.83 -15.21 -29.55
C LEU A 91 -12.64 -13.98 -29.13
N PHE A 92 -11.99 -12.90 -28.71
CA PHE A 92 -12.65 -11.72 -28.13
C PHE A 92 -12.17 -10.38 -28.72
N ASP A 93 -11.50 -10.39 -29.87
CA ASP A 93 -11.11 -9.21 -30.69
C ASP A 93 -10.71 -7.95 -29.90
N GLY A 94 -9.92 -8.14 -28.84
CA GLY A 94 -9.37 -7.05 -28.04
C GLY A 94 -10.28 -6.45 -26.97
N ASP A 95 -11.56 -6.83 -26.89
CA ASP A 95 -12.42 -6.36 -25.81
C ASP A 95 -12.40 -7.34 -24.64
N GLY A 96 -11.53 -7.08 -23.67
CA GLY A 96 -11.48 -7.83 -22.42
C GLY A 96 -12.66 -7.54 -21.49
N SER A 97 -13.59 -6.62 -21.84
CA SER A 97 -14.70 -6.15 -20.99
C SER A 97 -15.59 -7.29 -20.47
N LEU A 98 -15.65 -8.40 -21.21
CA LEU A 98 -16.42 -9.59 -20.88
C LEU A 98 -15.77 -10.43 -19.77
N PHE A 99 -14.44 -10.35 -19.65
CA PHE A 99 -13.66 -11.02 -18.61
C PHE A 99 -13.27 -10.07 -17.47
N THR A 100 -13.22 -8.75 -17.72
CA THR A 100 -12.89 -7.72 -16.73
C THR A 100 -14.10 -7.19 -15.96
N GLY A 101 -15.28 -7.78 -16.14
CA GLY A 101 -16.46 -7.49 -15.33
C GLY A 101 -17.09 -6.12 -15.59
N SER A 102 -16.80 -5.48 -16.73
CA SER A 102 -17.37 -4.17 -17.12
C SER A 102 -18.72 -4.28 -17.83
N PHE A 103 -19.51 -5.30 -17.50
CA PHE A 103 -20.90 -5.44 -17.98
C PHE A 103 -21.83 -4.51 -17.20
N GLY A 104 -21.70 -3.19 -17.38
CA GLY A 104 -22.52 -2.26 -16.59
C GLY A 104 -22.49 -0.78 -16.97
N THR A 105 -21.63 -0.31 -17.88
CA THR A 105 -21.54 1.13 -18.21
C THR A 105 -22.10 1.48 -19.59
N ALA A 106 -22.82 0.56 -20.22
CA ALA A 106 -23.62 0.87 -21.39
C ALA A 106 -25.03 1.29 -20.94
N ASN A 107 -25.18 2.59 -20.61
CA ASN A 107 -26.34 3.45 -20.93
C ASN A 107 -26.65 4.49 -19.83
N SER A 108 -26.05 5.67 -19.93
CA SER A 108 -26.76 6.93 -19.66
C SER A 108 -26.01 8.12 -20.26
N ALA A 109 -26.55 8.57 -21.40
CA ALA A 109 -26.79 9.96 -21.80
C ALA A 109 -25.60 10.94 -21.73
N ASN A 110 -25.05 11.41 -22.86
CA ASN A 110 -25.63 12.44 -23.73
C ASN A 110 -26.28 13.60 -22.94
N GLY A 111 -25.54 14.70 -22.81
CA GLY A 111 -25.98 15.91 -22.12
C GLY A 111 -24.90 16.98 -22.12
N SER A 112 -24.70 17.61 -23.28
CA SER A 112 -24.01 18.90 -23.44
C SER A 112 -24.55 19.95 -22.45
N GLY A 113 -23.65 20.70 -21.81
CA GLY A 113 -24.03 21.81 -20.92
C GLY A 113 -22.84 22.55 -20.34
N ASN A 114 -22.28 23.48 -21.12
CA ASN A 114 -21.21 24.40 -20.74
C ASN A 114 -21.80 25.72 -20.19
N SER A 115 -21.35 26.20 -19.02
CA SER A 115 -21.25 27.64 -18.63
C SER A 115 -20.65 27.71 -17.21
N ALA A 116 -19.42 28.18 -16.99
CA ALA A 116 -18.86 29.54 -17.11
C ALA A 116 -19.18 30.46 -15.90
N GLY A 117 -18.13 30.82 -15.16
CA GLY A 117 -18.08 31.83 -14.09
C GLY A 117 -17.26 31.29 -12.90
N GLY A 118 -16.18 31.88 -12.41
CA GLY A 118 -15.48 33.14 -12.69
C GLY A 118 -14.11 33.07 -11.98
N ASN A 119 -13.33 34.12 -12.17
CA ASN A 119 -11.88 34.19 -12.20
C ASN A 119 -11.11 34.05 -10.85
N SER A 120 -9.77 34.01 -11.01
CA SER A 120 -8.68 34.46 -10.12
C SER A 120 -8.02 33.46 -9.16
N GLY A 121 -6.80 33.02 -9.52
CA GLY A 121 -5.74 32.74 -8.53
C GLY A 121 -5.17 34.06 -7.96
N PRO A 122 -4.18 34.04 -7.04
CA PRO A 122 -3.17 33.00 -6.84
C PRO A 122 -2.90 32.64 -5.35
N ALA A 123 -1.82 31.89 -5.13
CA ALA A 123 -1.06 31.73 -3.88
C ALA A 123 -1.48 30.60 -2.93
N ASN A 124 -0.84 29.46 -3.19
CA ASN A 124 -0.12 28.62 -2.22
C ASN A 124 -0.09 29.20 -0.79
N SER A 125 -0.90 28.64 0.09
CA SER A 125 -0.78 28.81 1.54
C SER A 125 -0.70 27.41 2.13
N ALA A 126 0.55 26.95 2.30
CA ALA A 126 0.85 25.79 3.10
C ALA A 126 0.33 26.06 4.53
N SER A 127 -0.76 25.39 4.90
CA SER A 127 -1.16 25.26 6.29
C SER A 127 -0.15 24.36 6.97
N THR A 128 0.88 24.96 7.58
CA THR A 128 1.72 24.28 8.55
C THR A 128 0.86 23.90 9.75
N PRO A 129 0.78 22.62 10.13
CA PRO A 129 0.23 22.26 11.44
C PRO A 129 1.10 22.93 12.51
N ASN A 130 0.47 23.79 13.32
CA ASN A 130 1.06 24.37 14.51
C ASN A 130 1.24 23.26 15.55
N TYR A 131 2.37 22.56 15.48
CA TYR A 131 2.83 21.74 16.60
C TYR A 131 3.39 22.68 17.64
N SER A 132 2.56 23.05 18.62
CA SER A 132 3.04 23.57 19.89
C SER A 132 3.92 22.50 20.52
N VAL A 133 5.24 22.68 20.39
CA VAL A 133 6.25 21.87 21.08
C VAL A 133 5.94 21.93 22.57
N PRO A 134 5.66 20.79 23.24
CA PRO A 134 5.59 20.76 24.69
C PRO A 134 6.96 21.17 25.24
N GLU A 135 6.96 22.14 26.16
CA GLU A 135 8.15 22.61 26.86
C GLU A 135 8.94 21.40 27.42
N PRO A 136 10.27 21.34 27.24
CA PRO A 136 11.06 20.25 27.80
C PRO A 136 10.87 20.23 29.33
N PRO A 137 10.70 19.04 29.95
CA PRO A 137 10.52 18.97 31.40
C PRO A 137 11.74 19.61 32.08
N LYS A 138 11.46 20.52 33.01
CA LYS A 138 12.51 21.15 33.83
C LYS A 138 13.35 20.05 34.47
N PRO A 139 14.69 20.18 34.48
CA PRO A 139 15.55 19.21 35.16
C PRO A 139 15.11 19.08 36.61
N LEU A 140 14.89 17.84 37.06
CA LEU A 140 14.51 17.55 38.44
C LEU A 140 15.54 18.17 39.38
N GLU A 141 15.09 18.95 40.37
CA GLU A 141 16.02 19.45 41.38
C GLU A 141 16.56 18.28 42.22
N ARG A 142 17.73 18.48 42.83
CA ARG A 142 18.56 17.43 43.47
C ARG A 142 17.82 16.57 44.53
N ASN A 143 16.60 16.92 44.94
CA ASN A 143 15.78 16.20 45.91
C ASN A 143 14.30 16.01 45.51
N GLU A 144 13.93 16.19 44.23
CA GLU A 144 12.55 16.00 43.78
C GLU A 144 12.30 14.58 43.27
N LYS A 145 11.21 13.94 43.72
CA LYS A 145 10.83 12.60 43.27
C LYS A 145 10.17 12.69 41.89
N PRO A 146 10.56 11.83 40.92
CA PRO A 146 9.96 11.87 39.60
C PRO A 146 8.46 11.57 39.68
N PRO A 147 7.65 12.17 38.79
CA PRO A 147 6.22 11.90 38.71
C PRO A 147 6.01 10.40 38.42
N ILE A 148 5.17 9.76 39.23
CA ILE A 148 4.85 8.34 39.06
C ILE A 148 3.80 8.22 37.97
N ASP A 149 4.16 7.52 36.90
CA ASP A 149 3.26 7.15 35.82
C ASP A 149 2.44 5.93 36.24
N PHE A 150 1.14 6.12 36.46
CA PHE A 150 0.22 5.06 36.88
C PHE A 150 -0.28 4.22 35.70
N ASP A 151 -0.04 4.63 34.46
CA ASP A 151 -0.47 3.92 33.24
C ASP A 151 0.55 2.84 32.80
N ALA A 152 1.70 2.75 33.46
CA ALA A 152 2.68 1.69 33.22
C ALA A 152 2.28 0.39 33.98
N THR A 153 1.32 -0.37 33.45
CA THR A 153 1.00 -1.75 33.90
C THR A 153 1.04 -2.74 32.74
#